data_AF-A0A2B8BNZ5-F1
#
_entry.id   AF-A0A2B8BNZ5-F1
#
_cell.length_a   1.000
_cell.length_b   1.000
_cell.length_c   1.000
_cell.angle_alpha   90.00
_cell.angle_beta   90.00
_cell.angle_gamma   90.00
#
_symmetry.space_group_name_H-M   'P 1'
#
loop_
_entity.id
_entity.type
_entity.pdbx_description
1 polymer ?
#
loop_
_entity_poly.entity_id
_entity_poly.type
_entity_poly.pdbx_seq_one_letter_code
_entity_poly.pdbx_strand_id
1 'polypeptide(L)'
;MARLKNEMWEKFANAMARGVNQTNSALEAGYSDVSAHVRGCELAKKPDIRARIEELQRKAEKATVAALAVDRQWVLRELVANAEAARTAKNQNAVNRALELVGKELGMFVDRKMDVKSPLDTLNAPQLQAFMEFLTTLTEPSGITIPAPEAMQEMQSHQPAVDLVHSETANAQPV
;
A
#
# COMPACT_ATOMS: atom_id res chain seq x y z
N MET A 1 -0.48 27.17 21.28
CA MET A 1 -0.94 28.32 22.07
C MET A 1 -1.24 27.87 23.49
N ALA A 2 -1.22 28.81 24.44
CA ALA A 2 -1.65 28.55 25.81
C ALA A 2 -3.16 28.30 25.89
N ARG A 3 -3.61 27.61 26.95
CA ARG A 3 -5.04 27.38 27.25
C ARG A 3 -5.79 28.71 27.31
N LEU A 4 -7.03 28.75 26.82
CA LEU A 4 -7.87 29.94 26.95
C LEU A 4 -8.14 30.21 28.44
N LYS A 5 -8.13 31.49 28.83
CA LYS A 5 -8.34 31.92 30.23
C LYS A 5 -9.73 31.55 30.76
N ASN A 6 -10.73 31.56 29.88
CA ASN A 6 -12.10 31.16 30.23
C ASN A 6 -12.26 29.65 30.05
N GLU A 7 -12.57 28.95 31.14
CA GLU A 7 -12.74 27.50 31.12
C GLU A 7 -13.88 27.03 30.22
N MET A 8 -14.99 27.78 30.13
CA MET A 8 -16.10 27.42 29.24
C MET A 8 -15.69 27.54 27.77
N TRP A 9 -14.87 28.53 27.41
CA TRP A 9 -14.39 28.68 26.05
C TRP A 9 -13.41 27.57 25.68
N GLU A 10 -12.57 27.15 26.64
CA GLU A 10 -11.70 26.00 26.43
C GLU A 10 -12.52 24.71 26.26
N LYS A 11 -13.56 24.47 27.07
CA LYS A 11 -14.45 23.32 26.91
C LYS A 11 -15.16 23.33 25.55
N PHE A 12 -15.67 24.50 25.14
CA PHE A 12 -16.27 24.69 23.81
C PHE A 12 -15.28 24.37 22.69
N ALA A 13 -14.04 24.89 22.78
CA ALA A 13 -13.02 24.65 21.78
C ALA A 13 -12.64 23.16 21.69
N ASN A 14 -12.56 22.45 22.82
CA ASN A 14 -12.33 21.01 22.84
C ASN A 14 -13.48 20.23 22.19
N ALA A 15 -14.74 20.57 22.48
CA ALA A 15 -15.91 19.91 21.88
C ALA A 15 -15.95 20.11 20.35
N MET A 16 -15.73 21.34 19.89
CA MET A 16 -15.63 21.66 18.46
C MET A 16 -14.46 20.92 17.78
N ALA A 17 -13.31 20.81 18.45
CA ALA A 17 -12.15 20.10 17.91
C ALA A 17 -12.39 18.58 17.76
N ARG A 18 -13.29 18.00 18.56
CA ARG A 18 -13.75 16.60 18.38
C ARG A 18 -14.78 16.45 17.24
N GLY A 19 -15.26 17.54 16.65
CA GLY A 19 -16.25 17.51 15.56
C GLY A 19 -17.71 17.66 15.99
N VAL A 20 -17.98 18.06 17.24
CA VAL A 20 -19.35 18.36 17.71
C VAL A 20 -19.82 19.69 17.09
N ASN A 21 -21.12 19.80 16.78
CA ASN A 21 -21.69 21.05 16.25
C ASN A 21 -21.65 22.21 17.29
N GLN A 22 -21.84 23.45 16.85
CA GLN A 22 -21.68 24.64 17.70
C GLN A 22 -22.64 24.67 18.89
N THR A 23 -23.92 24.34 18.69
CA THR A 23 -24.93 24.37 19.74
C THR A 23 -24.64 23.33 20.82
N ASN A 24 -24.34 22.09 20.41
CA ASN A 24 -24.00 21.01 21.35
C ASN A 24 -22.65 21.27 22.04
N SER A 25 -21.68 21.85 21.35
CA SER A 25 -20.42 22.25 21.96
C SER A 25 -20.61 23.31 23.05
N ALA A 26 -21.57 24.21 22.88
CA ALA A 26 -21.93 25.20 23.90
C ALA A 26 -22.67 24.56 25.08
N LEU A 27 -23.59 23.63 24.83
CA LEU A 27 -24.24 22.84 25.90
C LEU A 27 -23.21 22.09 26.74
N GLU A 28 -22.28 21.37 26.11
CA GLU A 28 -21.21 20.65 26.80
C GLU A 28 -20.25 21.57 27.56
N ALA A 29 -20.04 22.79 27.07
CA ALA A 29 -19.25 23.81 27.77
C ALA A 29 -19.95 24.35 29.03
N GLY A 30 -21.24 24.07 29.21
CA GLY A 30 -22.05 24.46 30.37
C GLY A 30 -23.00 25.64 30.11
N TYR A 31 -23.26 26.01 28.86
CA TYR A 31 -24.30 27.00 28.54
C TYR A 31 -25.69 26.37 28.64
N SER A 32 -26.69 27.17 29.03
CA SER A 32 -28.09 26.72 29.08
C SER A 32 -28.64 26.49 27.68
N ASP A 33 -29.62 25.60 27.55
CA ASP A 33 -30.24 25.24 26.26
C ASP A 33 -30.78 26.46 25.50
N VAL A 34 -31.42 27.37 26.22
CA VAL A 34 -31.97 28.62 25.67
C VAL A 34 -30.88 29.52 25.06
N SER A 35 -29.65 29.48 25.59
CA SER A 35 -28.56 30.37 25.16
C SER A 35 -27.51 29.67 24.29
N ALA A 36 -27.47 28.34 24.27
CA ALA A 36 -26.41 27.56 23.66
C ALA A 36 -26.27 27.82 22.15
N HIS A 37 -27.39 27.95 21.43
CA HIS A 37 -27.34 28.22 19.99
C HIS A 37 -26.70 29.58 19.67
N VAL A 38 -27.11 30.64 20.38
CA VAL A 38 -26.58 32.00 20.20
C VAL A 38 -25.11 32.05 20.61
N ARG A 39 -24.79 31.53 21.80
CA ARG A 39 -23.41 31.51 22.32
C ARG A 39 -22.48 30.69 21.45
N GLY A 40 -22.92 29.54 20.95
CA GLY A 40 -22.12 28.73 20.03
C GLY A 40 -21.72 29.49 18.77
N CYS A 41 -22.68 30.20 18.15
CA CYS A 41 -22.42 31.03 16.97
C CYS A 41 -21.47 32.21 17.27
N GLU A 42 -21.67 32.90 18.40
CA GLU A 42 -20.79 33.99 18.84
C GLU A 42 -19.35 33.51 19.10
N LEU A 43 -19.20 32.41 19.84
CA LEU A 43 -17.89 31.86 20.20
C LEU A 43 -17.12 31.35 18.98
N ALA A 44 -17.81 30.72 18.02
CA ALA A 44 -17.20 30.25 16.78
C ALA A 44 -16.61 31.38 15.92
N LYS A 45 -17.14 32.61 16.03
CA LYS A 45 -16.65 33.79 15.31
C LYS A 45 -15.46 34.48 15.99
N LYS A 46 -15.19 34.20 17.27
CA LYS A 46 -14.08 34.83 17.99
C LYS A 46 -12.73 34.30 17.47
N PRO A 47 -11.78 35.18 17.09
CA PRO A 47 -10.52 34.77 16.46
C PRO A 47 -9.67 33.89 17.40
N ASP A 48 -9.60 34.22 18.69
CA ASP A 48 -8.82 33.46 19.68
C ASP A 48 -9.33 32.02 19.85
N ILE A 49 -10.65 31.87 19.87
CA ILE A 49 -11.31 30.56 20.03
C ILE A 49 -11.14 29.74 18.76
N ARG A 50 -11.31 30.37 17.59
CA ARG A 50 -11.09 29.72 16.29
C ARG A 50 -9.65 29.22 16.15
N ALA A 51 -8.67 30.06 16.50
CA ALA A 51 -7.26 29.67 16.48
C ALA A 51 -6.99 28.49 17.44
N ARG A 52 -7.64 28.48 18.62
CA ARG A 52 -7.55 27.38 19.57
C ARG A 52 -8.17 26.08 19.04
N ILE A 53 -9.35 26.13 18.41
CA ILE A 53 -10.00 24.97 17.79
C ILE A 53 -9.08 24.37 16.73
N GLU A 54 -8.53 25.20 15.84
CA GLU A 54 -7.64 24.76 14.77
C GLU A 54 -6.31 24.18 15.30
N GLU A 55 -5.76 24.74 16.38
CA GLU A 55 -4.63 24.12 17.09
C GLU A 55 -4.97 22.73 17.62
N LEU A 56 -6.13 22.58 18.27
CA LEU A 56 -6.56 21.31 18.84
C LEU A 56 -6.83 20.27 17.76
N GLN A 57 -7.46 20.66 16.65
CA GLN A 57 -7.68 19.81 15.47
C GLN A 57 -6.36 19.34 14.88
N ARG A 58 -5.40 20.25 14.62
CA ARG A 58 -4.07 19.85 14.12
C ARG A 58 -3.32 18.94 15.08
N LYS A 59 -3.47 19.13 16.39
CA LYS A 59 -2.86 18.23 17.39
C LYS A 59 -3.50 16.85 17.33
N ALA A 60 -4.83 16.78 17.23
CA ALA A 60 -5.56 15.53 17.08
C ALA A 60 -5.15 14.82 15.78
N GLU A 61 -5.11 15.52 14.65
CA GLU A 61 -4.66 14.99 13.36
C GLU A 61 -3.22 14.48 13.41
N LYS A 62 -2.29 15.22 14.02
CA LYS A 62 -0.91 14.75 14.20
C LYS A 62 -0.85 13.51 15.09
N ALA A 63 -1.67 13.44 16.14
CA ALA A 63 -1.71 12.29 17.03
C ALA A 63 -2.34 11.07 16.35
N THR A 64 -3.40 11.25 15.55
CA THR A 64 -4.01 10.15 14.78
C THR A 64 -3.08 9.69 13.68
N VAL A 65 -2.45 10.61 12.93
CA VAL A 65 -1.43 10.25 11.94
C VAL A 65 -0.24 9.59 12.61
N ALA A 66 0.20 9.98 13.81
CA ALA A 66 1.27 9.28 14.51
C ALA A 66 0.85 7.88 15.01
N ALA A 67 -0.40 7.70 15.42
CA ALA A 67 -0.95 6.40 15.81
C ALA A 67 -1.22 5.48 14.60
N LEU A 68 -1.59 6.06 13.46
CA LEU A 68 -1.78 5.38 12.16
C LEU A 68 -0.47 5.21 11.40
N ALA A 69 0.54 6.04 11.68
CA ALA A 69 1.88 5.91 11.15
C ALA A 69 2.44 4.66 11.78
N VAL A 70 2.26 3.58 11.03
CA VAL A 70 2.82 2.28 11.33
C VAL A 70 4.32 2.46 11.52
N ASP A 71 4.76 2.47 12.78
CA ASP A 71 6.17 2.67 13.06
C ASP A 71 6.95 1.40 12.68
N ARG A 72 8.21 1.57 12.27
CA ARG A 72 9.07 0.46 11.82
C ARG A 72 9.13 -0.68 12.84
N GLN A 73 9.15 -0.35 14.14
CA GLN A 73 9.22 -1.33 15.21
C GLN A 73 7.91 -2.12 15.35
N TRP A 74 6.77 -1.47 15.16
CA TRP A 74 5.45 -2.11 15.09
C TRP A 74 5.40 -3.11 13.94
N VAL A 75 5.82 -2.73 12.72
CA VAL A 75 5.78 -3.64 11.56
C VAL A 75 6.59 -4.89 11.83
N LEU A 76 7.82 -4.73 12.33
CA LEU A 76 8.70 -5.86 12.63
C LEU A 76 8.09 -6.77 13.70
N ARG A 77 7.51 -6.20 14.77
CA ARG A 77 6.84 -6.97 15.81
C ARG A 77 5.64 -7.76 15.27
N GLU A 78 4.79 -7.12 14.45
CA GLU A 78 3.63 -7.78 13.86
C GLU A 78 4.01 -8.86 12.85
N LEU A 79 5.10 -8.68 12.08
CA LEU A 79 5.62 -9.72 11.19
C LEU A 79 6.09 -10.95 11.98
N VAL A 80 6.77 -10.75 13.11
CA VAL A 80 7.18 -11.85 14.00
C VAL A 80 5.96 -12.55 14.59
N ALA A 81 4.98 -11.80 15.10
CA ALA A 81 3.74 -12.37 15.62
C ALA A 81 2.97 -13.16 14.56
N ASN A 82 2.90 -12.65 13.33
CA ASN A 82 2.31 -13.38 12.20
C ASN A 82 3.07 -14.65 11.85
N ALA A 83 4.40 -14.65 11.93
CA ALA A 83 5.21 -15.85 11.73
C ALA A 83 4.91 -16.91 12.82
N GLU A 84 4.75 -16.49 14.07
CA GLU A 84 4.39 -17.40 15.17
C GLU A 84 2.97 -17.98 14.99
N ALA A 85 1.98 -17.14 14.68
CA ALA A 85 0.61 -17.57 14.41
C ALA A 85 0.51 -18.49 13.17
N ALA A 86 1.26 -18.20 12.11
CA ALA A 86 1.32 -19.08 10.94
C ALA A 86 1.98 -20.43 11.26
N ARG A 87 2.95 -20.45 12.18
CA ARG A 87 3.61 -21.69 12.62
C ARG A 87 2.64 -22.60 13.36
N THR A 88 1.81 -22.06 14.24
CA THR A 88 0.77 -22.85 14.94
C THR A 88 -0.27 -23.38 13.96
N ALA A 89 -0.63 -22.59 12.93
CA ALA A 89 -1.48 -23.00 11.82
C ALA A 89 -0.79 -23.93 10.79
N LYS A 90 0.47 -24.30 11.00
CA LYS A 90 1.32 -25.10 10.07
C LYS A 90 1.44 -24.51 8.66
N ASN A 91 1.19 -23.21 8.48
CA ASN A 91 1.34 -22.52 7.21
C ASN A 91 2.78 -22.04 7.01
N GLN A 92 3.66 -22.94 6.58
CA GLN A 92 5.10 -22.66 6.43
C GLN A 92 5.39 -21.55 5.41
N ASN A 93 4.55 -21.39 4.38
CA ASN A 93 4.72 -20.34 3.37
C ASN A 93 4.59 -18.95 3.98
N ALA A 94 3.58 -18.75 4.84
CA ALA A 94 3.38 -17.49 5.54
C ALA A 94 4.51 -17.20 6.55
N VAL A 95 5.00 -18.24 7.26
CA VAL A 95 6.17 -18.14 8.15
C VAL A 95 7.40 -17.65 7.38
N ASN A 96 7.71 -18.31 6.26
CA ASN A 96 8.87 -17.99 5.45
C ASN A 96 8.79 -16.57 4.89
N ARG A 97 7.60 -16.15 4.42
CA ARG A 97 7.40 -14.80 3.89
C ARG A 97 7.60 -13.72 4.95
N ALA A 98 7.09 -13.94 6.16
CA ALA A 98 7.28 -13.00 7.27
C ALA A 98 8.76 -12.87 7.65
N LEU A 99 9.48 -13.99 7.78
CA LEU A 99 10.90 -13.99 8.09
C LEU A 99 11.77 -13.39 6.98
N GLU A 100 11.40 -13.62 5.71
CA GLU A 100 12.06 -12.99 4.56
C GLU A 100 11.94 -11.46 4.61
N LEU A 101 10.74 -10.94 4.89
CA LEU A 101 10.51 -9.49 5.04
C LEU A 101 11.34 -8.90 6.19
N VAL A 102 11.37 -9.58 7.34
CA VAL A 102 12.19 -9.17 8.48
C VAL A 102 13.67 -9.16 8.10
N GLY A 103 14.18 -10.22 7.48
CA GLY A 103 15.59 -10.26 7.09
C GLY A 103 15.95 -9.25 6.00
N LYS A 104 15.02 -8.91 5.09
CA LYS A 104 15.22 -7.84 4.09
C LYS A 104 15.34 -6.48 4.76
N GLU A 105 14.48 -6.21 5.74
CA GLU A 105 14.52 -4.99 6.55
C GLU A 105 15.79 -4.89 7.42
N LEU A 106 16.38 -6.02 7.83
CA LEU A 106 17.65 -6.09 8.53
C LEU A 106 18.88 -6.10 7.60
N GLY A 107 18.69 -6.07 6.28
CA GLY A 107 19.78 -6.13 5.30
C GLY A 107 20.49 -7.49 5.22
N MET A 108 19.85 -8.58 5.69
CA MET A 108 20.42 -9.94 5.69
C MET A 108 20.41 -10.58 4.30
N PHE A 109 19.47 -10.21 3.44
CA PHE A 109 19.37 -10.72 2.08
C PHE A 109 20.02 -9.75 1.09
N VAL A 110 20.92 -10.28 0.26
CA VAL A 110 21.61 -9.52 -0.79
C VAL A 110 21.06 -9.98 -2.14
N ASP A 111 20.39 -9.09 -2.87
CA ASP A 111 19.99 -9.34 -4.25
C ASP A 111 21.22 -9.22 -5.17
N ARG A 112 21.85 -10.36 -5.47
CA ARG A 112 22.94 -10.43 -6.43
C ARG A 112 22.37 -10.52 -7.84
N LYS A 113 22.32 -9.40 -8.54
CA LYS A 113 22.11 -9.38 -9.99
C LYS A 113 23.48 -9.52 -10.66
N MET A 114 23.63 -10.51 -11.52
CA MET A 114 24.81 -10.68 -12.36
C MET A 114 24.43 -10.19 -13.76
N ASP A 115 24.91 -9.01 -14.13
CA ASP A 115 24.78 -8.54 -15.51
C ASP A 115 25.78 -9.31 -16.36
N VAL A 116 25.29 -10.31 -17.09
CA VAL A 116 26.07 -10.98 -18.12
C VAL A 116 26.12 -10.04 -19.32
N LYS A 117 27.18 -9.22 -19.41
CA LYS A 117 27.42 -8.42 -20.61
C LYS A 117 27.68 -9.36 -21.78
N SER A 118 26.91 -9.24 -22.84
CA SER A 118 27.18 -9.97 -24.06
C SER A 118 28.48 -9.45 -24.67
N PRO A 119 29.38 -10.32 -25.15
CA PRO A 119 30.51 -9.87 -25.96
C PRO A 119 30.07 -9.00 -27.15
N LEU A 120 28.82 -9.18 -27.64
CA LEU A 120 28.24 -8.38 -28.71
C LEU A 120 27.95 -6.93 -28.31
N ASP A 121 27.70 -6.66 -27.03
CA ASP A 121 27.41 -5.30 -26.53
C ASP A 121 28.62 -4.37 -26.64
N THR A 122 29.82 -4.93 -26.83
CA THR A 122 31.08 -4.19 -26.97
C THR A 122 31.45 -3.87 -28.41
N LEU A 123 30.72 -4.42 -29.39
CA LEU A 123 31.01 -4.25 -30.81
C LEU A 123 30.48 -2.90 -31.32
N ASN A 124 31.29 -2.18 -32.10
CA ASN A 124 30.84 -0.99 -32.81
C ASN A 124 30.07 -1.36 -34.10
N ALA A 125 29.36 -0.39 -34.71
CA ALA A 125 28.53 -0.64 -35.88
C ALA A 125 29.29 -1.33 -37.05
N PRO A 126 30.52 -0.92 -37.42
CA PRO A 126 31.30 -1.64 -38.42
C PRO A 126 31.64 -3.09 -38.03
N GLN A 127 31.97 -3.36 -36.77
CA GLN A 127 32.28 -4.71 -36.28
C GLN A 127 31.04 -5.61 -36.24
N LEU A 128 29.88 -5.06 -35.84
CA LEU A 128 28.60 -5.76 -35.90
C LEU A 128 28.24 -6.13 -37.33
N GLN A 129 28.43 -5.21 -38.27
CA GLN A 129 28.19 -5.46 -39.69
C GLN A 129 29.08 -6.57 -40.23
N ALA A 130 30.39 -6.53 -39.93
CA ALA A 130 31.34 -7.56 -40.34
C ALA A 130 31.01 -8.93 -39.70
N PHE A 131 30.55 -8.94 -38.45
CA PHE A 131 30.12 -10.16 -37.77
C PHE A 131 28.83 -10.73 -38.38
N MET A 132 27.85 -9.88 -38.71
CA MET A 132 26.64 -10.31 -39.41
C MET A 132 26.94 -10.86 -40.80
N GLU A 133 27.85 -10.24 -41.53
CA GLU A 133 28.30 -10.73 -42.83
C GLU A 133 28.99 -12.09 -42.69
N PHE A 134 29.90 -12.23 -41.72
CA PHE A 134 30.54 -13.51 -41.41
C PHE A 134 29.51 -14.61 -41.08
N LEU A 135 28.54 -14.34 -40.21
CA LEU A 135 27.47 -15.31 -39.92
C LEU A 135 26.68 -15.67 -41.18
N THR A 136 26.37 -14.68 -42.02
CA THR A 136 25.68 -14.89 -43.30
C THR A 136 26.46 -15.85 -44.19
N THR A 137 27.79 -15.71 -44.27
CA THR A 137 28.66 -16.61 -45.03
C THR A 137 28.75 -18.02 -44.45
N LEU A 138 28.56 -18.18 -43.14
CA LEU A 138 28.47 -19.50 -42.49
C LEU A 138 27.09 -20.16 -42.68
N THR A 139 26.06 -19.38 -43.03
CA THR A 139 24.68 -19.85 -43.21
C THR A 139 24.23 -20.03 -44.66
N GLU A 140 25.12 -19.85 -45.64
CA GLU A 140 24.79 -20.22 -47.03
C GLU A 140 24.52 -21.75 -47.16
N PRO A 141 23.60 -22.15 -48.04
CA PRO A 141 22.70 -23.26 -47.75
C PRO A 141 23.34 -24.63 -47.95
N SER A 142 23.57 -25.32 -46.84
CA SER A 142 23.10 -26.69 -46.70
C SER A 142 21.96 -26.75 -45.67
N GLY A 143 20.84 -26.09 -45.99
CA GLY A 143 19.51 -26.58 -45.60
C GLY A 143 18.97 -26.26 -44.21
N ILE A 144 19.10 -25.03 -43.68
CA ILE A 144 18.21 -24.58 -42.58
C ILE A 144 17.58 -23.24 -42.93
N THR A 145 16.38 -23.30 -43.51
CA THR A 145 15.49 -22.13 -43.66
C THR A 145 14.90 -21.82 -42.29
N ILE A 146 15.28 -20.69 -41.67
CA ILE A 146 14.55 -20.15 -40.51
C ILE A 146 13.37 -19.35 -41.08
N PRO A 147 12.11 -19.79 -40.93
CA PRO A 147 10.98 -19.05 -41.45
C PRO A 147 10.82 -17.71 -40.72
N ALA A 148 10.38 -16.69 -41.44
CA ALA A 148 10.01 -15.38 -40.89
C ALA A 148 8.91 -15.54 -39.81
N PRO A 149 8.85 -14.63 -38.81
CA PRO A 149 8.04 -14.79 -37.61
C PRO A 149 6.52 -14.79 -37.81
N GLU A 150 6.02 -14.56 -39.03
CA GLU A 150 4.57 -14.58 -39.34
C GLU A 150 3.93 -15.97 -39.14
N ALA A 151 4.70 -17.06 -39.15
CA ALA A 151 4.17 -18.41 -38.93
C ALA A 151 3.94 -18.78 -37.44
N MET A 152 4.34 -17.95 -36.46
CA MET A 152 4.08 -18.24 -35.04
C MET A 152 2.69 -17.79 -34.57
N GLN A 153 1.93 -17.07 -35.40
CA GLN A 153 0.62 -16.54 -35.03
C GLN A 153 -0.52 -17.55 -35.19
N GLU A 154 -0.32 -18.64 -35.93
CA GLU A 154 -1.35 -19.69 -36.09
C GLU A 154 -1.28 -20.82 -35.04
N MET A 155 -0.15 -20.98 -34.32
CA MET A 155 -0.02 -21.97 -33.24
C MET A 155 -0.71 -21.58 -31.92
N GLN A 156 -1.27 -20.36 -31.81
CA GLN A 156 -2.05 -19.93 -30.64
C GLN A 156 -3.56 -20.24 -30.73
N SER A 157 -4.03 -20.90 -31.79
CA SER A 157 -5.46 -21.22 -31.96
C SER A 157 -5.89 -22.63 -31.55
N HIS A 158 -4.99 -23.44 -30.98
CA HIS A 158 -5.34 -24.74 -30.39
C HIS A 158 -5.04 -24.75 -28.88
N GLN A 159 -5.81 -23.98 -28.12
CA GLN A 159 -6.17 -24.44 -26.78
C GLN A 159 -7.16 -25.60 -26.96
N PRO A 160 -6.85 -26.84 -26.53
CA PRO A 160 -7.92 -27.78 -26.30
C PRO A 160 -8.80 -27.17 -25.23
N ALA A 161 -10.10 -27.06 -25.51
CA ALA A 161 -11.11 -26.71 -24.53
C ALA A 161 -10.88 -27.61 -23.30
N VAL A 162 -10.50 -27.00 -22.19
CA VAL A 162 -10.56 -27.68 -20.90
C VAL A 162 -12.05 -27.80 -20.64
N ASP A 163 -12.61 -28.97 -20.97
CA ASP A 163 -13.95 -29.35 -20.54
C ASP A 163 -13.92 -29.32 -19.01
N LEU A 164 -14.35 -28.18 -18.48
CA LEU A 164 -14.70 -28.03 -17.09
C LEU A 164 -15.98 -28.83 -16.92
N VAL A 165 -15.81 -30.14 -16.70
CA VAL A 165 -16.88 -31.02 -16.26
C VAL A 165 -17.36 -30.46 -14.93
N HIS A 166 -18.45 -29.71 -14.98
CA HIS A 166 -19.29 -29.44 -13.84
C HIS A 166 -19.81 -30.79 -13.34
N SER A 167 -19.06 -31.42 -12.42
CA SER A 167 -19.59 -32.47 -11.57
C SER A 167 -20.45 -31.81 -10.51
N GLU A 168 -21.69 -31.58 -10.93
CA GLU A 168 -22.86 -31.41 -10.11
C GLU A 168 -22.94 -32.60 -9.13
N THR A 169 -22.45 -32.40 -7.91
CA THR A 169 -22.88 -33.21 -6.77
C THR A 169 -23.78 -32.33 -5.93
N ALA A 170 -25.07 -32.44 -6.24
CA ALA A 170 -26.13 -32.12 -5.31
C ALA A 170 -25.84 -32.82 -3.98
N ASN A 171 -25.75 -32.07 -2.89
CA ASN A 171 -26.18 -32.60 -1.61
C ASN A 171 -26.91 -31.52 -0.81
N ALA A 172 -28.06 -31.94 -0.31
CA ALA A 172 -29.15 -31.15 0.18
C ALA A 172 -28.86 -30.49 1.54
N GLN A 173 -29.38 -29.29 1.74
CA GLN A 173 -29.87 -28.81 3.05
C GLN A 173 -31.27 -29.41 3.32
N PRO A 174 -31.91 -29.25 4.50
CA PRO A 174 -31.45 -28.82 5.83
C PRO A 174 -31.93 -29.76 6.98
N VAL A 175 -31.41 -29.59 8.21
CA VAL A 175 -32.19 -29.49 9.47
C VAL A 175 -31.42 -28.59 10.43
#